data_AF-A0A357B460-F1
#
_entry.id   AF-A0A357B460-F1
#
_cell.length_a   1.000
_cell.length_b   1.000
_cell.length_c   1.000
_cell.angle_alpha   90.00
_cell.angle_beta   90.00
_cell.angle_gamma   90.00
#
_symmetry.space_group_name_H-M   'P 1'
#
loop_
_entity.id
_entity.type
_entity.pdbx_description
1 polymer ?
#
loop_
_entity_poly.entity_id
_entity_poly.type
_entity_poly.pdbx_seq_one_letter_code
_entity_poly.pdbx_strand_id
1 'polypeptide(L)'
;MVMGGRNAMARRKNILKLATKISLESLTYTGITYDDCEYRILEPVVTDEMCNICMHMKLNTPRSVSEIAKRAGASEDDTAEQIRKLREAGIVRAKTVDGVKGYYYPIWVPGIMEGMLTNREQCDRFPVIGECFEEYTRKRTAPLAPNLENGMSFMRVIPVEQAIKNDSRAASYDEISTLIEKAKAISVGPCSCRRSRRLMGEGCGHLEEDMCMYLNDSALNFAEIGSHRLVSKEEAYDILRRAEENGLIHEINQTDGFEETIAICNCCGCSCYSLRIARYFRTPDGIRSNYVARVDKDRCVACGQCVEACQMNAVKLGRKLCSVTPEAEEAPDSRPSEKFWGRKDYNEDYRTDRAEVVGDGTAPCKAECPAHVPVQGYIKLAAQGRYRDALALIKAYNPFPAVCGRICNRRCEDACTRGGIDD
;
A
#
# COMPACT_ATOMS: atom_id res chain seq x y z
N MET A 1 21.99 -22.05 9.47
CA MET A 1 23.18 -21.85 10.33
C MET A 1 23.95 -20.64 9.81
N VAL A 2 23.47 -19.43 10.09
CA VAL A 2 24.22 -18.15 10.08
C VAL A 2 23.50 -17.25 11.08
N MET A 3 23.67 -17.52 12.39
CA MET A 3 23.34 -16.56 13.43
C MET A 3 24.58 -15.72 13.65
N GLY A 4 24.76 -14.70 12.79
CA GLY A 4 25.78 -13.69 12.96
C GLY A 4 25.52 -12.92 14.26
N GLY A 5 26.47 -12.98 15.18
CA GLY A 5 26.39 -12.32 16.48
C GLY A 5 26.11 -10.83 16.31
N ARG A 6 24.93 -10.39 16.75
CA ARG A 6 24.68 -8.98 17.02
C ARG A 6 25.55 -8.63 18.22
N ASN A 7 26.59 -7.82 18.01
CA ASN A 7 27.26 -7.10 19.09
C ASN A 7 26.15 -6.42 19.89
N ALA A 8 25.98 -6.82 21.15
CA ALA A 8 24.97 -6.25 22.02
C ALA A 8 25.33 -4.79 22.28
N MET A 9 24.76 -3.86 21.49
CA MET A 9 24.77 -2.45 21.86
C MET A 9 24.20 -2.34 23.27
N ALA A 10 24.83 -1.51 24.10
CA ALA A 10 24.45 -1.36 25.49
C ALA A 10 22.94 -1.05 25.58
N ARG A 11 22.20 -1.79 26.40
CA ARG A 11 20.76 -1.57 26.61
C ARG A 11 20.50 -0.16 27.16
N ARG A 12 20.11 0.78 26.27
CA ARG A 12 19.93 2.21 26.57
C ARG A 12 18.59 2.45 27.27
N LYS A 13 18.62 2.57 28.59
CA LYS A 13 17.43 2.72 29.45
C LYS A 13 16.59 3.95 29.09
N ASN A 14 17.21 5.05 28.66
CA ASN A 14 16.51 6.27 28.24
C ASN A 14 15.72 6.06 26.94
N ILE A 15 16.26 5.37 25.95
CA ILE A 15 15.53 5.03 24.71
C ILE A 15 14.33 4.14 25.01
N LEU A 16 14.50 3.14 25.90
CA LEU A 16 13.36 2.32 26.33
C LEU A 16 12.26 3.15 27.02
N LYS A 17 12.64 4.16 27.82
CA LYS A 17 11.67 5.10 28.41
C LYS A 17 10.96 5.93 27.35
N LEU A 18 11.67 6.40 26.32
CA LEU A 18 11.06 7.15 25.21
C LEU A 18 10.07 6.29 24.42
N ALA A 19 10.48 5.08 24.03
CA ALA A 19 9.60 4.12 23.35
C ALA A 19 8.35 3.81 24.20
N THR A 20 8.54 3.59 25.51
CA THR A 20 7.44 3.37 26.47
C THR A 20 6.50 4.56 26.54
N LYS A 21 7.03 5.79 26.64
CA LYS A 21 6.24 7.03 26.67
C LYS A 21 5.39 7.18 25.41
N ILE A 22 5.99 7.01 24.24
CA ILE A 22 5.27 7.12 22.95
C ILE A 22 4.16 6.06 22.89
N SER A 23 4.44 4.82 23.28
CA SER A 23 3.44 3.74 23.29
C SER A 23 2.32 3.97 24.32
N LEU A 24 2.61 4.54 25.48
CA LEU A 24 1.60 4.89 26.48
C LEU A 24 0.70 6.01 25.97
N GLU A 25 1.27 7.08 25.43
CA GLU A 25 0.50 8.20 24.88
C GLU A 25 -0.30 7.79 23.64
N SER A 26 0.21 6.86 22.84
CA SER A 26 -0.48 6.31 21.65
C SER A 26 -1.51 5.22 21.99
N LEU A 27 -1.66 4.86 23.27
CA LEU A 27 -2.53 3.76 23.74
C LEU A 27 -2.18 2.39 23.13
N THR A 28 -0.91 2.17 22.76
CA THR A 28 -0.41 0.91 22.18
C THR A 28 0.54 0.16 23.12
N TYR A 29 0.67 0.59 24.38
CA TYR A 29 1.60 -0.03 25.33
C TYR A 29 1.15 -1.45 25.74
N THR A 30 2.07 -2.41 25.60
CA THR A 30 1.85 -3.82 25.96
C THR A 30 2.98 -4.42 26.79
N GLY A 31 3.76 -3.58 27.50
CA GLY A 31 4.97 -4.03 28.21
C GLY A 31 6.21 -4.04 27.34
N ILE A 32 6.60 -2.87 26.80
CA ILE A 32 7.72 -2.73 25.86
C ILE A 32 9.05 -3.11 26.53
N THR A 33 9.85 -3.92 25.83
CA THR A 33 11.16 -4.43 26.22
C THR A 33 12.24 -4.00 25.22
N TYR A 34 13.49 -4.40 25.46
CA TYR A 34 14.61 -4.15 24.56
C TYR A 34 14.54 -4.93 23.23
N ASP A 35 13.71 -5.97 23.17
CA ASP A 35 13.60 -6.84 22.00
C ASP A 35 12.44 -6.44 21.07
N ASP A 36 11.60 -5.50 21.52
CA ASP A 36 10.45 -5.00 20.78
C ASP A 36 10.83 -3.96 19.71
N CYS A 37 10.06 -3.93 18.63
CA CYS A 37 10.27 -3.06 17.48
C CYS A 37 10.30 -1.57 17.85
N GLU A 38 9.50 -1.13 18.81
CA GLU A 38 9.45 0.25 19.29
C GLU A 38 10.78 0.72 19.90
N TYR A 39 11.51 -0.16 20.57
CA TYR A 39 12.86 0.15 21.07
C TYR A 39 13.89 0.03 19.96
N ARG A 40 13.90 -1.12 19.25
CA ARG A 40 14.90 -1.45 18.22
C ARG A 40 14.95 -0.44 17.08
N ILE A 41 13.83 0.19 16.74
CA ILE A 41 13.78 1.21 15.68
C ILE A 41 14.46 2.52 16.11
N LEU A 42 14.31 2.91 17.38
CA LEU A 42 14.85 4.17 17.90
C LEU A 42 16.32 4.06 18.30
N GLU A 43 16.73 2.92 18.86
CA GLU A 43 18.05 2.70 19.46
C GLU A 43 19.24 3.10 18.59
N PRO A 44 19.32 2.73 17.30
CA PRO A 44 20.46 3.07 16.47
C PRO A 44 20.42 4.52 15.92
N VAL A 45 19.26 5.19 15.98
CA VAL A 45 19.02 6.48 15.33
C VAL A 45 19.03 7.64 16.34
N VAL A 46 18.38 7.46 17.48
CA VAL A 46 18.14 8.53 18.46
C VAL A 46 19.31 8.62 19.42
N THR A 47 20.02 9.74 19.46
CA THR A 47 21.09 9.97 20.44
C THR A 47 20.53 10.27 21.85
N ASP A 48 21.39 10.31 22.86
CA ASP A 48 20.95 10.61 24.23
C ASP A 48 20.42 12.05 24.35
N GLU A 49 21.01 13.00 23.61
CA GLU A 49 20.57 14.39 23.52
C GLU A 49 19.22 14.51 22.81
N MET A 50 19.05 13.82 21.67
CA MET A 50 17.77 13.74 20.97
C MET A 50 16.69 13.16 21.89
N CYS A 51 17.01 12.08 22.61
CA CYS A 51 16.09 11.47 23.57
C CYS A 51 15.70 12.44 24.68
N ASN A 52 16.67 13.16 25.27
CA ASN A 52 16.41 14.14 26.31
C ASN A 52 15.38 15.18 25.85
N ILE A 53 15.58 15.76 24.66
CA ILE A 53 14.66 16.75 24.10
C ILE A 53 13.29 16.13 23.76
N CYS A 54 13.26 14.96 23.11
CA CYS A 54 12.02 14.32 22.69
C CYS A 54 11.13 13.91 23.88
N MET A 55 11.71 13.62 25.05
CA MET A 55 10.97 13.32 26.28
C MET A 55 10.11 14.49 26.78
N HIS A 56 10.39 15.73 26.34
CA HIS A 56 9.62 16.91 26.71
C HIS A 56 8.61 17.36 25.64
N MET A 57 8.51 16.59 24.55
CA MET A 57 7.42 16.70 23.57
C MET A 57 6.21 15.84 23.98
N LYS A 58 5.11 15.99 23.27
CA LYS A 58 3.86 15.28 23.54
C LYS A 58 3.18 14.86 22.24
N LEU A 59 2.53 13.69 22.25
CA LEU A 59 1.77 13.16 21.13
C LEU A 59 0.79 14.20 20.58
N ASN A 60 0.90 14.49 19.28
CA ASN A 60 0.02 15.39 18.51
C ASN A 60 -0.25 16.76 19.17
N THR A 61 0.62 17.19 20.09
CA THR A 61 0.47 18.45 20.83
C THR A 61 1.72 19.32 20.59
N PRO A 62 1.65 20.28 19.65
CA PRO A 62 2.79 21.13 19.32
C PRO A 62 3.26 21.95 20.53
N ARG A 63 4.57 22.03 20.73
CA ARG A 63 5.23 22.92 21.71
C ARG A 63 6.31 23.74 21.05
N SER A 64 6.48 24.98 21.47
CA SER A 64 7.55 25.83 20.93
C SER A 64 8.94 25.34 21.36
N VAL A 65 9.98 25.79 20.66
CA VAL A 65 11.38 25.49 21.05
C VAL A 65 11.64 25.95 22.48
N SER A 66 11.22 27.17 22.83
CA SER A 66 11.41 27.75 24.17
C SER A 66 10.74 26.93 25.27
N GLU A 67 9.51 26.45 25.03
CA GLU A 67 8.80 25.58 25.99
C GLU A 67 9.50 24.23 26.20
N ILE A 68 10.01 23.63 25.13
CA ILE A 68 10.74 22.37 25.18
C ILE A 68 12.07 22.56 25.90
N ALA A 69 12.83 23.61 25.55
CA ALA A 69 14.11 23.95 26.14
C ALA A 69 14.00 24.16 27.66
N LYS A 70 13.01 24.96 28.10
CA LYS A 70 12.72 25.19 29.51
C LYS A 70 12.39 23.90 30.28
N ARG A 71 11.62 22.99 29.67
CA ARG A 71 11.26 21.70 30.28
C ARG A 71 12.43 20.72 30.34
N ALA A 72 13.30 20.77 29.33
CA ALA A 72 14.49 19.93 29.22
C ALA A 72 15.69 20.43 30.03
N GLY A 73 15.65 21.68 30.51
CA GLY A 73 16.81 22.32 31.13
C GLY A 73 17.97 22.53 30.14
N ALA A 74 17.66 22.73 28.86
CA ALA A 74 18.63 22.90 27.78
C ALA A 74 18.55 24.33 27.20
N SER A 75 19.58 24.73 26.45
CA SER A 75 19.56 25.99 25.70
C SER A 75 18.54 25.91 24.55
N GLU A 76 18.02 27.05 24.10
CA GLU A 76 17.11 27.07 22.94
C GLU A 76 17.82 26.64 21.65
N ASP A 77 19.10 27.00 21.48
CA ASP A 77 19.91 26.62 20.32
C ASP A 77 20.14 25.10 20.26
N ASP A 78 20.56 24.49 21.38
CA ASP A 78 20.75 23.03 21.44
C ASP A 78 19.42 22.31 21.22
N THR A 79 18.32 22.84 21.78
CA THR A 79 16.98 22.28 21.62
C THR A 79 16.54 22.34 20.16
N ALA A 80 16.74 23.47 19.47
CA ALA A 80 16.42 23.63 18.06
C ALA A 80 17.22 22.63 17.19
N GLU A 81 18.50 22.45 17.50
CA GLU A 81 19.37 21.51 16.76
C GLU A 81 18.94 20.05 16.96
N GLN A 82 18.61 19.63 18.18
CA GLN A 82 18.10 18.26 18.40
C GLN A 82 16.70 18.06 17.77
N ILE A 83 15.85 19.09 17.78
CA ILE A 83 14.56 19.06 17.07
C ILE A 83 14.79 18.84 15.57
N ARG A 84 15.74 19.57 14.96
CA ARG A 84 16.10 19.40 13.54
C ARG A 84 16.50 17.95 13.24
N LYS A 85 17.41 17.37 14.03
CA LYS A 85 17.82 15.96 13.91
C LYS A 85 16.66 14.98 14.07
N LEU A 86 15.79 15.21 15.05
CA LEU A 86 14.59 14.37 15.27
C LEU A 86 13.60 14.46 14.09
N ARG A 87 13.50 15.61 13.43
CA ARG A 87 12.69 15.79 12.22
C ARG A 87 13.32 15.09 11.02
N GLU A 88 14.63 15.22 10.81
CA GLU A 88 15.37 14.52 9.75
C GLU A 88 15.37 13.00 9.93
N ALA A 89 15.35 12.55 11.18
CA ALA A 89 15.17 11.15 11.53
C ALA A 89 13.73 10.67 11.29
N GLY A 90 12.78 11.56 11.02
CA GLY A 90 11.39 11.24 10.72
C GLY A 90 10.48 11.05 11.94
N ILE A 91 10.95 11.33 13.15
CA ILE A 91 10.25 11.10 14.42
C ILE A 91 9.33 12.27 14.78
N VAL A 92 9.79 13.50 14.52
CA VAL A 92 9.10 14.74 14.91
C VAL A 92 8.46 15.42 13.70
N ARG A 93 7.34 16.09 13.93
CA ARG A 93 6.61 16.94 12.98
C ARG A 93 6.48 18.35 13.55
N ALA A 94 6.19 19.30 12.67
CA ALA A 94 5.96 20.69 13.02
C ALA A 94 4.55 21.11 12.63
N LYS A 95 3.96 21.99 13.43
CA LYS A 95 2.70 22.65 13.10
C LYS A 95 2.74 24.08 13.63
N THR A 96 2.26 25.02 12.83
CA THR A 96 2.12 26.41 13.25
C THR A 96 0.76 26.60 13.90
N VAL A 97 0.75 27.10 15.14
CA VAL A 97 -0.46 27.43 15.90
C VAL A 97 -0.33 28.89 16.33
N ASP A 98 -1.31 29.72 15.98
CA ASP A 98 -1.34 31.16 16.30
C ASP A 98 -0.05 31.91 15.90
N GLY A 99 0.52 31.55 14.73
CA GLY A 99 1.75 32.15 14.20
C GLY A 99 3.05 31.62 14.82
N VAL A 100 2.98 30.73 15.81
CA VAL A 100 4.14 30.12 16.47
C VAL A 100 4.35 28.70 15.95
N LYS A 101 5.57 28.41 15.49
CA LYS A 101 5.97 27.06 15.05
C LYS A 101 6.19 26.16 16.27
N GLY A 102 5.35 25.14 16.41
CA GLY A 102 5.46 24.11 17.44
C GLY A 102 5.87 22.76 16.89
N TYR A 103 6.42 21.91 17.75
CA TYR A 103 6.94 20.59 17.42
C TYR A 103 6.30 19.51 18.29
N TYR A 104 6.05 18.35 17.69
CA TYR A 104 5.40 17.20 18.32
C TYR A 104 5.83 15.90 17.63
N TYR A 105 5.57 14.74 18.24
CA TYR A 105 5.66 13.46 17.54
C TYR A 105 4.26 12.87 17.33
N PRO A 106 4.02 12.14 16.23
CA PRO A 106 2.77 11.42 15.98
C PRO A 106 2.76 10.04 16.67
N ILE A 107 1.71 9.25 16.43
CA ILE A 107 1.67 7.84 16.84
C ILE A 107 2.73 7.02 16.09
N TRP A 108 2.92 5.75 16.47
CA TRP A 108 3.86 4.86 15.78
C TRP A 108 3.50 4.64 14.31
N VAL A 109 2.24 4.26 14.02
CA VAL A 109 1.71 3.98 12.68
C VAL A 109 0.23 4.40 12.60
N PRO A 110 -0.17 5.22 11.60
CA PRO A 110 0.70 5.98 10.71
C PRO A 110 1.39 7.14 11.42
N GLY A 111 2.72 7.24 11.32
CA GLY A 111 3.47 8.34 11.92
C GLY A 111 4.97 8.15 11.95
N ILE A 112 5.50 7.80 13.12
CA ILE A 112 6.94 7.74 13.38
C ILE A 112 7.61 6.73 12.45
N MET A 113 7.08 5.52 12.32
CA MET A 113 7.77 4.45 11.58
C MET A 113 7.83 4.74 10.08
N GLU A 114 6.75 5.23 9.47
CA GLU A 114 6.77 5.70 8.07
C GLU A 114 7.70 6.89 7.90
N GLY A 115 7.69 7.82 8.86
CA GLY A 115 8.59 8.97 8.87
C GLY A 115 10.06 8.57 8.85
N MET A 116 10.45 7.62 9.71
CA MET A 116 11.83 7.11 9.76
C MET A 116 12.25 6.44 8.45
N LEU A 117 11.30 5.85 7.73
CA LEU A 117 11.54 5.26 6.41
C LEU A 117 11.73 6.30 5.30
N THR A 118 11.38 7.56 5.49
CA THR A 118 11.56 8.57 4.44
C THR A 118 13.03 8.92 4.18
N ASN A 119 13.89 8.79 5.21
CA ASN A 119 15.32 9.06 5.10
C ASN A 119 16.08 7.82 4.59
N ARG A 120 16.53 7.88 3.33
CA ARG A 120 17.18 6.75 2.66
C ARG A 120 18.53 6.39 3.27
N GLU A 121 19.38 7.38 3.53
CA GLU A 121 20.71 7.16 4.10
C GLU A 121 20.62 6.51 5.49
N GLN A 122 19.71 6.99 6.33
CA GLN A 122 19.41 6.38 7.62
C GLN A 122 18.95 4.92 7.47
N CYS A 123 18.05 4.65 6.52
CA CYS A 123 17.52 3.31 6.28
C CYS A 123 18.61 2.33 5.79
N ASP A 124 19.45 2.77 4.86
CA ASP A 124 20.52 1.94 4.31
C ASP A 124 21.61 1.68 5.38
N ARG A 125 21.85 2.65 6.28
CA ARG A 125 22.73 2.47 7.45
C ARG A 125 22.14 1.56 8.53
N PHE A 126 20.82 1.61 8.73
CA PHE A 126 20.12 0.86 9.78
C PHE A 126 18.92 0.06 9.23
N PRO A 127 19.17 -1.09 8.55
CA PRO A 127 18.11 -1.90 7.94
C PRO A 127 17.05 -2.42 8.92
N VAL A 128 17.38 -2.48 10.21
CA VAL A 128 16.46 -2.86 11.31
C VAL A 128 15.19 -1.99 11.33
N ILE A 129 15.23 -0.78 10.77
CA ILE A 129 14.05 0.10 10.64
C ILE A 129 12.95 -0.58 9.83
N GLY A 130 13.29 -1.23 8.71
CA GLY A 130 12.35 -1.98 7.89
C GLY A 130 11.76 -3.18 8.65
N GLU A 131 12.63 -3.97 9.30
CA GLU A 131 12.19 -5.11 10.13
C GLU A 131 11.20 -4.68 11.21
N CYS A 132 11.49 -3.58 11.91
CA CYS A 132 10.65 -3.07 12.99
C CYS A 132 9.29 -2.59 12.48
N PHE A 133 9.24 -1.91 11.33
CA PHE A 133 7.98 -1.45 10.74
C PHE A 133 7.11 -2.62 10.26
N GLU A 134 7.70 -3.63 9.62
CA GLU A 134 6.99 -4.87 9.26
C GLU A 134 6.42 -5.55 10.51
N GLU A 135 7.27 -5.75 11.52
CA GLU A 135 6.96 -6.49 12.72
C GLU A 135 5.86 -5.79 13.52
N TYR A 136 5.98 -4.48 13.72
CA TYR A 136 5.00 -3.66 14.43
C TYR A 136 3.64 -3.73 13.74
N THR A 137 3.59 -3.45 12.44
CA THR A 137 2.33 -3.45 11.70
C THR A 137 1.69 -4.84 11.67
N ARG A 138 2.48 -5.91 11.53
CA ARG A 138 1.94 -7.29 11.55
C ARG A 138 1.40 -7.66 12.93
N LYS A 139 2.15 -7.41 14.01
CA LYS A 139 1.74 -7.77 15.38
C LYS A 139 0.56 -6.95 15.86
N ARG A 140 0.54 -5.64 15.58
CA ARG A 140 -0.51 -4.72 16.06
C ARG A 140 -1.81 -4.89 15.29
N THR A 141 -1.74 -5.21 13.99
CA THR A 141 -2.96 -5.44 13.21
C THR A 141 -3.56 -6.82 13.45
N ALA A 142 -2.77 -7.84 13.81
CA ALA A 142 -3.29 -9.21 14.03
C ALA A 142 -4.52 -9.30 14.97
N PRO A 143 -4.53 -8.72 16.18
CA PRO A 143 -5.71 -8.79 17.06
C PRO A 143 -6.88 -7.91 16.57
N LEU A 144 -6.61 -6.90 15.75
CA LEU A 144 -7.63 -5.98 15.23
C LEU A 144 -8.29 -6.54 13.98
N ALA A 145 -7.54 -7.25 13.13
CA ALA A 145 -7.95 -7.66 11.80
C ALA A 145 -9.32 -8.36 11.72
N PRO A 146 -9.69 -9.27 12.65
CA PRO A 146 -11.01 -9.90 12.64
C PRO A 146 -12.18 -8.91 12.79
N ASN A 147 -11.93 -7.74 13.39
CA ASN A 147 -12.94 -6.70 13.65
C ASN A 147 -12.85 -5.54 12.65
N LEU A 148 -11.87 -5.55 11.74
CA LEU A 148 -11.76 -4.58 10.65
C LEU A 148 -12.72 -4.97 9.53
N GLU A 149 -14.01 -4.76 9.76
CA GLU A 149 -15.07 -4.93 8.76
C GLU A 149 -15.52 -3.59 8.20
N ASN A 150 -16.28 -3.59 7.09
CA ASN A 150 -16.94 -2.41 6.52
C ASN A 150 -16.03 -1.20 6.25
N GLY A 151 -14.77 -1.41 5.90
CA GLY A 151 -13.83 -0.32 5.57
C GLY A 151 -13.29 0.42 6.79
N MET A 152 -13.39 -0.16 8.00
CA MET A 152 -12.90 0.45 9.25
C MET A 152 -11.38 0.33 9.45
N SER A 153 -10.60 0.02 8.40
CA SER A 153 -9.13 0.02 8.49
C SER A 153 -8.56 1.44 8.51
N PHE A 154 -7.26 1.55 8.79
CA PHE A 154 -6.50 2.79 8.82
C PHE A 154 -6.32 3.42 7.44
N MET A 155 -6.45 2.62 6.39
CA MET A 155 -6.35 3.01 4.99
C MET A 155 -7.52 2.40 4.22
N ARG A 156 -7.94 3.08 3.15
CA ARG A 156 -9.08 2.69 2.32
C ARG A 156 -8.72 2.79 0.85
N VAL A 157 -9.10 1.78 0.07
CA VAL A 157 -8.90 1.77 -1.39
C VAL A 157 -9.87 2.74 -2.06
N ILE A 158 -9.32 3.61 -2.92
CA ILE A 158 -10.08 4.53 -3.76
C ILE A 158 -10.08 4.00 -5.19
N PRO A 159 -11.26 3.91 -5.85
CA PRO A 159 -11.32 3.43 -7.22
C PRO A 159 -10.56 4.36 -8.17
N VAL A 160 -9.99 3.78 -9.22
CA VAL A 160 -9.50 4.56 -10.36
C VAL A 160 -10.69 5.23 -11.03
N GLU A 161 -10.68 6.57 -11.10
CA GLU A 161 -11.84 7.35 -11.54
C GLU A 161 -12.30 6.98 -12.96
N GLN A 162 -11.36 6.65 -13.86
CA GLN A 162 -11.67 6.19 -15.21
C GLN A 162 -12.53 4.90 -15.23
N ALA A 163 -12.52 4.11 -14.16
CA ALA A 163 -13.31 2.89 -14.04
C ALA A 163 -14.77 3.14 -13.59
N ILE A 164 -15.10 4.35 -13.13
CA ILE A 164 -16.46 4.71 -12.69
C ILE A 164 -17.28 5.14 -13.91
N LYS A 165 -18.43 4.51 -14.14
CA LYS A 165 -19.34 4.91 -15.22
C LYS A 165 -19.96 6.27 -14.89
N ASN A 166 -19.84 7.19 -15.84
CA ASN A 166 -20.18 8.61 -15.74
C ASN A 166 -21.70 8.88 -15.82
N ASP A 167 -22.51 8.11 -15.09
CA ASP A 167 -23.96 8.31 -15.02
C ASP A 167 -24.26 9.30 -13.88
N SER A 168 -24.45 10.57 -14.24
CA SER A 168 -24.86 11.70 -13.38
C SER A 168 -23.80 12.23 -12.38
N ARG A 169 -23.10 13.32 -12.76
CA ARG A 169 -22.14 14.09 -11.93
C ARG A 169 -22.82 14.97 -10.87
N ALA A 170 -23.62 14.37 -9.99
CA ALA A 170 -24.30 15.13 -8.93
C ALA A 170 -23.59 15.09 -7.56
N ALA A 171 -22.51 14.33 -7.36
CA ALA A 171 -21.79 14.32 -6.09
C ALA A 171 -20.27 14.12 -6.24
N SER A 172 -19.50 15.01 -5.63
CA SER A 172 -18.04 14.92 -5.42
C SER A 172 -17.75 13.92 -4.28
N TYR A 173 -18.05 12.65 -4.50
CA TYR A 173 -17.86 11.62 -3.47
C TYR A 173 -16.80 10.62 -3.91
N ASP A 174 -15.77 10.45 -3.08
CA ASP A 174 -14.75 9.39 -3.20
C ASP A 174 -13.84 9.44 -4.44
N GLU A 175 -13.49 10.65 -4.88
CA GLU A 175 -12.61 10.91 -6.04
C GLU A 175 -11.28 11.54 -5.60
N ILE A 176 -10.15 10.99 -6.07
CA ILE A 176 -8.80 11.52 -5.79
C ILE A 176 -8.63 12.91 -6.38
N SER A 177 -9.21 13.18 -7.55
CA SER A 177 -9.18 14.48 -8.20
C SER A 177 -9.72 15.58 -7.28
N THR A 178 -10.75 15.30 -6.48
CA THR A 178 -11.26 16.24 -5.48
C THR A 178 -10.18 16.59 -4.44
N LEU A 179 -9.41 15.60 -3.96
CA LEU A 179 -8.33 15.81 -2.99
C LEU A 179 -7.18 16.62 -3.60
N ILE A 180 -6.77 16.28 -4.82
CA ILE A 180 -5.72 17.00 -5.55
C ILE A 180 -6.13 18.45 -5.80
N GLU A 181 -7.37 18.68 -6.22
CA GLU A 181 -7.83 20.04 -6.53
C GLU A 181 -7.98 20.93 -5.30
N LYS A 182 -8.34 20.35 -4.15
CA LYS A 182 -8.47 21.09 -2.89
C LYS A 182 -7.15 21.25 -2.13
N ALA A 183 -6.13 20.46 -2.46
CA ALA A 183 -4.85 20.52 -1.78
C ALA A 183 -4.17 21.88 -1.97
N LYS A 184 -3.74 22.49 -0.87
CA LYS A 184 -2.92 23.71 -0.86
C LYS A 184 -1.47 23.44 -1.20
N ALA A 185 -0.99 22.24 -0.88
CA ALA A 185 0.34 21.76 -1.16
C ALA A 185 0.29 20.25 -1.37
N ILE A 186 1.12 19.75 -2.29
CA ILE A 186 1.27 18.32 -2.58
C ILE A 186 2.76 18.05 -2.59
N SER A 187 3.17 16.98 -1.91
CA SER A 187 4.55 16.49 -1.98
C SER A 187 4.57 15.01 -2.24
N VAL A 188 5.54 14.52 -3.01
CA VAL A 188 5.72 13.10 -3.26
C VAL A 188 7.08 12.63 -2.73
N GLY A 189 7.11 11.39 -2.25
CA GLY A 189 8.32 10.75 -1.75
C GLY A 189 8.25 9.23 -1.81
N PRO A 190 9.22 8.56 -1.18
CA PRO A 190 9.35 7.12 -1.26
C PRO A 190 8.23 6.39 -0.52
N CYS A 191 7.83 5.24 -1.07
CA CYS A 191 6.90 4.33 -0.40
C CYS A 191 7.59 3.62 0.78
N SER A 192 7.16 3.94 2.00
CA SER A 192 7.66 3.34 3.24
C SER A 192 7.56 1.81 3.24
N CYS A 193 6.45 1.25 2.77
CA CYS A 193 6.23 -0.19 2.72
C CYS A 193 7.18 -0.90 1.73
N ARG A 194 7.40 -0.33 0.54
CA ARG A 194 8.35 -0.90 -0.45
C ARG A 194 9.78 -0.81 0.06
N ARG A 195 10.17 0.32 0.65
CA ARG A 195 11.49 0.50 1.25
C ARG A 195 11.73 -0.49 2.37
N SER A 196 10.77 -0.63 3.28
CA SER A 196 10.83 -1.61 4.36
C SER A 196 11.09 -3.03 3.82
N ARG A 197 10.32 -3.46 2.81
CA ARG A 197 10.50 -4.76 2.16
C ARG A 197 11.86 -4.88 1.46
N ARG A 198 12.35 -3.83 0.78
CA ARG A 198 13.71 -3.81 0.19
C ARG A 198 14.78 -4.04 1.25
N LEU A 199 14.72 -3.34 2.38
CA LEU A 199 15.70 -3.45 3.47
C LEU A 199 15.77 -4.88 4.05
N MET A 200 14.65 -5.60 4.02
CA MET A 200 14.56 -6.99 4.45
C MET A 200 14.93 -8.02 3.35
N GLY A 201 15.32 -7.57 2.15
CA GLY A 201 15.62 -8.46 1.01
C GLY A 201 14.37 -8.99 0.28
N GLU A 202 13.21 -8.40 0.52
CA GLU A 202 11.90 -8.82 0.00
C GLU A 202 11.29 -7.80 -0.98
N GLY A 203 12.12 -7.09 -1.75
CA GLY A 203 11.64 -6.13 -2.76
C GLY A 203 10.68 -6.78 -3.79
N CYS A 204 9.81 -6.00 -4.43
CA CYS A 204 8.83 -6.52 -5.40
C CYS A 204 8.83 -5.85 -6.78
N GLY A 205 9.98 -5.34 -7.23
CA GLY A 205 10.19 -4.81 -8.59
C GLY A 205 9.51 -3.47 -8.92
N HIS A 206 8.49 -3.08 -8.16
CA HIS A 206 7.85 -1.77 -8.29
C HIS A 206 8.75 -0.65 -7.77
N LEU A 207 8.63 0.53 -8.37
CA LEU A 207 9.40 1.72 -7.98
C LEU A 207 9.13 2.09 -6.52
N GLU A 208 10.21 2.40 -5.80
CA GLU A 208 10.13 2.89 -4.42
C GLU A 208 9.82 4.39 -4.38
N GLU A 209 10.46 5.16 -5.25
CA GLU A 209 10.37 6.62 -5.33
C GLU A 209 9.10 7.08 -6.06
N ASP A 210 8.67 8.31 -5.78
CA ASP A 210 7.51 8.97 -6.40
C ASP A 210 6.18 8.21 -6.26
N MET A 211 5.90 7.66 -5.07
CA MET A 211 4.74 6.76 -4.88
C MET A 211 3.85 7.12 -3.69
N CYS A 212 4.40 7.74 -2.64
CA CYS A 212 3.63 8.23 -1.51
C CYS A 212 3.42 9.73 -1.67
N MET A 213 2.17 10.18 -1.68
CA MET A 213 1.83 11.59 -1.73
C MET A 213 1.30 12.05 -0.38
N TYR A 214 1.76 13.20 0.08
CA TYR A 214 1.18 13.91 1.21
C TYR A 214 0.52 15.20 0.75
N LEU A 215 -0.51 15.60 1.47
CA LEU A 215 -1.32 16.79 1.21
C LEU A 215 -1.15 17.83 2.32
N ASN A 216 -1.32 19.10 1.96
CA ASN A 216 -1.43 20.24 2.88
C ASN A 216 -0.24 20.32 3.87
N ASP A 217 -0.52 20.43 5.17
CA ASP A 217 0.50 20.59 6.21
C ASP A 217 1.50 19.42 6.23
N SER A 218 1.03 18.20 5.96
CA SER A 218 1.90 17.02 5.88
C SER A 218 2.87 17.14 4.72
N ALA A 219 2.40 17.63 3.56
CA ALA A 219 3.25 17.86 2.40
C ALA A 219 4.40 18.83 2.71
N LEU A 220 4.06 19.96 3.33
CA LEU A 220 5.03 20.98 3.72
C LEU A 220 6.02 20.47 4.75
N ASN A 221 5.57 19.67 5.73
CA ASN A 221 6.43 19.11 6.76
C ASN A 221 7.52 18.20 6.19
N PHE A 222 7.16 17.32 5.26
CA PHE A 222 8.10 16.39 4.65
C PHE A 222 8.99 17.06 3.61
N ALA A 223 8.47 18.06 2.89
CA ALA A 223 9.25 18.84 1.94
C ALA A 223 10.30 19.72 2.63
N GLU A 224 9.97 20.33 3.77
CA GLU A 224 10.89 21.19 4.52
C GLU A 224 12.18 20.47 4.94
N ILE A 225 12.09 19.17 5.25
CA ILE A 225 13.24 18.34 5.64
C ILE A 225 13.91 17.63 4.45
N GLY A 226 13.48 17.92 3.21
CA GLY A 226 14.04 17.34 1.99
C GLY A 226 13.67 15.87 1.73
N SER A 227 12.79 15.29 2.54
CA SER A 227 12.39 13.88 2.40
C SER A 227 11.39 13.63 1.27
N HIS A 228 10.64 14.67 0.89
CA HIS A 228 9.67 14.68 -0.20
C HIS A 228 9.90 15.91 -1.05
N ARG A 229 9.54 15.84 -2.33
CA ARG A 229 9.58 16.97 -3.25
C ARG A 229 8.18 17.55 -3.43
N LEU A 230 8.05 18.87 -3.40
CA LEU A 230 6.79 19.53 -3.76
C LEU A 230 6.52 19.33 -5.25
N VAL A 231 5.24 19.12 -5.59
CA VAL A 231 4.80 18.88 -6.96
C VAL A 231 3.62 19.78 -7.32
N SER A 232 3.50 20.06 -8.61
CA SER A 232 2.30 20.68 -9.17
C SER A 232 1.13 19.69 -9.18
N LYS A 233 -0.09 20.19 -9.39
CA LYS A 233 -1.26 19.32 -9.58
C LYS A 233 -1.12 18.47 -10.84
N GLU A 234 -0.61 19.06 -11.92
CA GLU A 234 -0.37 18.39 -13.20
C GLU A 234 0.59 17.22 -13.03
N GLU A 235 1.68 17.43 -12.29
CA GLU A 235 2.64 16.37 -11.98
C GLU A 235 2.04 15.32 -11.04
N ALA A 236 1.21 15.73 -10.07
CA ALA A 236 0.51 14.78 -9.21
C ALA A 236 -0.39 13.83 -10.03
N TYR A 237 -1.17 14.37 -10.97
CA TYR A 237 -1.96 13.54 -11.89
C TYR A 237 -1.11 12.62 -12.76
N ASP A 238 0.08 13.07 -13.18
CA ASP A 238 0.99 12.21 -13.93
C ASP A 238 1.51 11.04 -13.11
N ILE A 239 1.88 11.27 -11.85
CA ILE A 239 2.30 10.21 -10.92
C ILE A 239 1.16 9.20 -10.72
N LEU A 240 -0.08 9.67 -10.48
CA LEU A 240 -1.24 8.81 -10.29
C LEU A 240 -1.51 7.95 -11.53
N ARG A 241 -1.47 8.56 -12.72
CA ARG A 241 -1.63 7.84 -13.99
C ARG A 241 -0.54 6.81 -14.21
N ARG A 242 0.73 7.15 -13.94
CA ARG A 242 1.84 6.18 -14.01
C ARG A 242 1.64 5.03 -13.03
N ALA A 243 1.12 5.29 -11.83
CA ALA A 243 0.80 4.25 -10.88
C ALA A 243 -0.30 3.31 -11.40
N GLU A 244 -1.37 3.85 -11.97
CA GLU A 244 -2.46 3.09 -12.60
C GLU A 244 -1.97 2.24 -13.78
N GLU A 245 -1.14 2.81 -14.66
CA GLU A 245 -0.53 2.09 -15.79
C GLU A 245 0.38 0.94 -15.33
N ASN A 246 0.99 1.06 -14.15
CA ASN A 246 1.74 -0.02 -13.50
C ASN A 246 0.85 -1.01 -12.70
N GLY A 247 -0.48 -0.88 -12.79
CA GLY A 247 -1.44 -1.76 -12.13
C GLY A 247 -1.56 -1.55 -10.63
N LEU A 248 -1.06 -0.42 -10.10
CA LEU A 248 -1.18 -0.06 -8.69
C LEU A 248 -2.60 0.41 -8.38
N ILE A 249 -2.97 0.30 -7.10
CA ILE A 249 -4.24 0.83 -6.60
C ILE A 249 -4.01 1.98 -5.64
N HIS A 250 -4.89 2.96 -5.70
CA HIS A 250 -4.81 4.11 -4.82
C HIS A 250 -5.44 3.80 -3.48
N GLU A 251 -4.77 4.20 -2.41
CA GLU A 251 -5.29 4.17 -1.04
C GLU A 251 -5.19 5.56 -0.43
N ILE A 252 -6.15 5.91 0.42
CA ILE A 252 -6.08 7.10 1.27
C ILE A 252 -6.12 6.69 2.73
N ASN A 253 -5.54 7.53 3.60
CA ASN A 253 -5.67 7.32 5.02
C ASN A 253 -7.07 7.70 5.51
N GLN A 254 -7.58 6.99 6.50
CA GLN A 254 -8.87 7.29 7.11
C GLN A 254 -8.75 8.57 7.96
N THR A 255 -9.69 9.50 7.79
CA THR A 255 -9.84 10.76 8.54
C THR A 255 -11.31 11.00 8.86
N ASP A 256 -11.62 11.94 9.77
CA ASP A 256 -12.99 12.25 10.16
C ASP A 256 -13.83 12.75 8.97
N GLY A 257 -13.22 13.49 8.05
CA GLY A 257 -13.80 13.86 6.76
C GLY A 257 -12.92 13.46 5.57
N PHE A 258 -13.53 13.13 4.43
CA PHE A 258 -12.81 12.77 3.19
C PHE A 258 -11.79 13.84 2.78
N GLU A 259 -12.15 15.12 2.87
CA GLU A 259 -11.29 16.25 2.48
C GLU A 259 -10.16 16.54 3.47
N GLU A 260 -10.19 15.91 4.64
CA GLU A 260 -9.14 15.99 5.65
C GLU A 260 -8.03 14.95 5.40
N THR A 261 -8.16 14.12 4.36
CA THR A 261 -7.14 13.17 3.92
C THR A 261 -5.78 13.85 3.86
N ILE A 262 -4.78 13.23 4.47
CA ILE A 262 -3.42 13.78 4.53
C ILE A 262 -2.45 13.05 3.60
N ALA A 263 -2.82 11.86 3.12
CA ALA A 263 -1.96 11.04 2.28
C ALA A 263 -2.74 10.25 1.22
N ILE A 264 -2.13 10.14 0.04
CA ILE A 264 -2.55 9.26 -1.05
C ILE A 264 -1.38 8.31 -1.32
N CYS A 265 -1.63 7.01 -1.28
CA CYS A 265 -0.65 5.96 -1.48
C CYS A 265 -0.94 5.19 -2.78
N ASN A 266 0.11 4.90 -3.55
CA ASN A 266 0.03 4.13 -4.79
C ASN A 266 0.52 2.69 -4.56
N CYS A 267 -0.40 1.81 -4.16
CA CYS A 267 -0.10 0.56 -3.49
C CYS A 267 -0.13 -0.68 -4.39
N CYS A 268 0.65 -1.69 -4.00
CA CYS A 268 0.75 -2.99 -4.65
C CYS A 268 0.50 -4.11 -3.63
N GLY A 269 -0.15 -5.20 -4.07
CA GLY A 269 -0.45 -6.35 -3.22
C GLY A 269 0.80 -7.08 -2.70
N CYS A 270 1.95 -6.94 -3.39
CA CYS A 270 3.20 -7.55 -2.98
C CYS A 270 3.79 -6.96 -1.69
N SER A 271 3.83 -5.63 -1.57
CA SER A 271 4.59 -4.97 -0.48
C SER A 271 3.76 -4.14 0.48
N CYS A 272 2.56 -3.69 0.11
CA CYS A 272 1.79 -2.77 0.96
C CYS A 272 1.34 -3.44 2.26
N TYR A 273 1.60 -2.79 3.41
CA TYR A 273 1.18 -3.27 4.71
C TYR A 273 -0.30 -3.04 5.02
N SER A 274 -0.94 -2.09 4.34
CA SER A 274 -2.40 -1.94 4.35
C SER A 274 -3.08 -3.07 3.55
N LEU A 275 -2.69 -3.27 2.29
CA LEU A 275 -3.26 -4.32 1.45
C LEU A 275 -3.04 -5.73 1.99
N ARG A 276 -1.95 -5.93 2.73
CA ARG A 276 -1.70 -7.15 3.49
C ARG A 276 -2.85 -7.49 4.44
N ILE A 277 -3.64 -6.53 4.92
CA ILE A 277 -4.78 -6.82 5.80
C ILE A 277 -5.77 -7.77 5.13
N ALA A 278 -6.17 -7.45 3.90
CA ALA A 278 -7.06 -8.30 3.12
C ALA A 278 -6.44 -9.67 2.79
N ARG A 279 -5.15 -9.71 2.49
CA ARG A 279 -4.48 -10.92 1.98
C ARG A 279 -3.95 -11.83 3.07
N TYR A 280 -3.12 -11.31 3.97
CA TYR A 280 -2.49 -12.06 5.06
C TYR A 280 -3.48 -12.41 6.16
N PHE A 281 -4.29 -11.45 6.64
CA PHE A 281 -5.28 -11.76 7.67
C PHE A 281 -6.57 -12.35 7.09
N ARG A 282 -6.70 -12.41 5.76
CA ARG A 282 -7.89 -12.86 5.03
C ARG A 282 -9.15 -12.09 5.45
N THR A 283 -9.01 -10.78 5.64
CA THR A 283 -10.09 -9.86 6.04
C THR A 283 -10.33 -8.79 4.96
N PRO A 284 -10.85 -9.18 3.77
CA PRO A 284 -10.93 -8.29 2.60
C PRO A 284 -11.82 -7.06 2.81
N ASP A 285 -12.80 -7.15 3.69
CA ASP A 285 -13.73 -6.05 3.99
C ASP A 285 -13.08 -4.90 4.77
N GLY A 286 -11.86 -5.08 5.32
CA GLY A 286 -11.18 -4.05 6.09
C GLY A 286 -10.72 -2.84 5.26
N ILE A 287 -10.28 -3.07 4.03
CA ILE A 287 -9.71 -2.04 3.14
C ILE A 287 -10.62 -1.72 1.93
N ARG A 288 -11.89 -2.11 2.00
CA ARG A 288 -12.81 -2.04 0.86
C ARG A 288 -13.03 -0.62 0.35
N SER A 289 -13.29 -0.52 -0.95
CA SER A 289 -13.83 0.69 -1.58
C SER A 289 -15.33 0.84 -1.28
N ASN A 290 -15.89 2.03 -1.52
CA ASN A 290 -17.34 2.24 -1.61
C ASN A 290 -17.95 1.62 -2.87
N TYR A 291 -17.13 1.25 -3.85
CA TYR A 291 -17.54 0.61 -5.08
C TYR A 291 -17.25 -0.90 -5.04
N VAL A 292 -18.20 -1.68 -5.58
CA VAL A 292 -18.07 -3.13 -5.70
C VAL A 292 -17.98 -3.49 -7.18
N ALA A 293 -16.89 -4.16 -7.57
CA ALA A 293 -16.76 -4.69 -8.92
C ALA A 293 -17.74 -5.87 -9.10
N ARG A 294 -18.54 -5.83 -10.18
CA ARG A 294 -19.53 -6.87 -10.50
C ARG A 294 -19.29 -7.39 -11.92
N VAL A 295 -19.24 -8.70 -12.08
CA VAL A 295 -19.13 -9.35 -13.39
C VAL A 295 -20.51 -9.65 -13.92
N ASP A 296 -20.82 -9.09 -15.09
CA ASP A 296 -21.97 -9.49 -15.90
C ASP A 296 -21.62 -10.80 -16.63
N LYS A 297 -22.22 -11.91 -16.19
CA LYS A 297 -21.91 -13.26 -16.69
C LYS A 297 -22.25 -13.43 -18.17
N ASP A 298 -23.28 -12.74 -18.67
CA ASP A 298 -23.73 -12.82 -20.07
C ASP A 298 -22.73 -12.12 -21.00
N ARG A 299 -22.14 -11.01 -20.51
CA ARG A 299 -21.15 -10.24 -21.25
C ARG A 299 -19.72 -10.75 -21.08
N CYS A 300 -19.41 -11.41 -19.98
CA CYS A 300 -18.07 -11.92 -19.70
C CYS A 300 -17.66 -12.97 -20.75
N VAL A 301 -16.45 -12.86 -21.29
CA VAL A 301 -15.88 -13.87 -22.21
C VAL A 301 -14.72 -14.64 -21.60
N ALA A 302 -14.54 -14.54 -20.29
CA ALA A 302 -13.41 -15.12 -19.55
C ALA A 302 -12.04 -14.74 -20.14
N CYS A 303 -11.84 -13.45 -20.47
CA CYS A 303 -10.57 -12.96 -21.01
C CYS A 303 -9.43 -12.91 -19.99
N GLY A 304 -9.74 -12.82 -18.69
CA GLY A 304 -8.75 -12.85 -17.61
C GLY A 304 -8.15 -11.51 -17.19
N GLN A 305 -8.45 -10.41 -17.88
CA GLN A 305 -7.84 -9.11 -17.52
C GLN A 305 -8.12 -8.68 -16.07
N CYS A 306 -9.32 -8.96 -15.57
CA CYS A 306 -9.69 -8.59 -14.20
C CYS A 306 -8.90 -9.37 -13.13
N VAL A 307 -8.53 -10.63 -13.39
CA VAL A 307 -7.78 -11.46 -12.42
C VAL A 307 -6.30 -11.10 -12.40
N GLU A 308 -5.76 -10.69 -13.56
CA GLU A 308 -4.38 -10.21 -13.71
C GLU A 308 -4.18 -8.83 -13.08
N ALA A 309 -5.18 -7.95 -13.19
CA ALA A 309 -5.14 -6.62 -12.57
C ALA A 309 -5.40 -6.63 -11.06
N CYS A 310 -6.04 -7.68 -10.52
CA CYS A 310 -6.49 -7.70 -9.13
C CYS A 310 -5.30 -7.85 -8.15
N GLN A 311 -4.87 -6.73 -7.57
CA GLN A 311 -3.84 -6.71 -6.51
C GLN A 311 -4.20 -7.57 -5.30
N MET A 312 -5.50 -7.79 -5.05
CA MET A 312 -6.00 -8.59 -3.93
C MET A 312 -6.18 -10.06 -4.29
N ASN A 313 -5.93 -10.46 -5.55
CA ASN A 313 -6.20 -11.79 -6.09
C ASN A 313 -7.52 -12.37 -5.54
N ALA A 314 -8.56 -11.51 -5.58
CA ALA A 314 -9.89 -11.72 -5.00
C ALA A 314 -10.83 -12.48 -5.94
N VAL A 315 -10.43 -12.64 -7.21
CA VAL A 315 -11.15 -13.39 -8.23
C VAL A 315 -10.17 -14.27 -8.97
N LYS A 316 -10.64 -15.45 -9.38
CA LYS A 316 -9.90 -16.40 -10.22
C LYS A 316 -10.65 -16.63 -11.52
N LEU A 317 -9.90 -16.89 -12.58
CA LEU A 317 -10.44 -17.14 -13.90
C LEU A 317 -10.80 -18.62 -14.00
N GLY A 318 -12.09 -18.90 -14.14
CA GLY A 318 -12.59 -20.21 -14.51
C GLY A 318 -12.64 -20.42 -16.01
N ARG A 319 -13.16 -21.57 -16.42
CA ARG A 319 -13.45 -21.86 -17.82
C ARG A 319 -14.84 -21.32 -18.18
N LYS A 320 -14.93 -20.57 -19.28
CA LYS A 320 -16.23 -20.31 -19.93
C LYS A 320 -16.31 -21.14 -21.19
N LEU A 321 -16.56 -22.43 -21.01
CA LEU A 321 -16.70 -23.37 -22.11
C LEU A 321 -18.09 -23.25 -22.74
N CYS A 322 -18.18 -23.55 -24.03
CA CYS A 322 -19.44 -23.87 -24.68
C CYS A 322 -19.88 -25.28 -24.24
N SER A 323 -20.23 -25.43 -22.97
CA SER A 323 -20.71 -26.68 -22.36
C SER A 323 -22.21 -26.60 -22.10
N VAL A 324 -22.92 -27.71 -22.31
CA VAL A 324 -24.33 -27.87 -21.93
C VAL A 324 -24.51 -28.15 -20.44
N THR A 325 -23.44 -28.55 -19.75
CA THR A 325 -23.42 -28.81 -18.31
C THR A 325 -22.76 -27.64 -17.58
N PRO A 326 -23.48 -26.93 -16.69
CA PRO A 326 -22.89 -25.90 -15.85
C PRO A 326 -21.84 -26.49 -14.91
N GLU A 327 -20.72 -25.79 -14.73
CA GLU A 327 -19.75 -26.12 -13.69
C GLU A 327 -20.31 -25.76 -12.30
N ALA A 328 -19.97 -26.56 -11.29
CA ALA A 328 -20.37 -26.30 -9.91
C ALA A 328 -19.63 -25.06 -9.38
N GLU A 329 -20.37 -24.12 -8.78
CA GLU A 329 -19.75 -22.98 -8.11
C GLU A 329 -19.08 -23.41 -6.80
N GLU A 330 -17.82 -23.01 -6.60
CA GLU A 330 -17.14 -23.19 -5.32
C GLU A 330 -17.79 -22.32 -4.25
N ALA A 331 -17.95 -22.88 -3.04
CA ALA A 331 -18.42 -22.12 -1.90
C ALA A 331 -17.40 -21.02 -1.54
N PRO A 332 -17.87 -19.82 -1.13
CA PRO A 332 -16.97 -18.76 -0.72
C PRO A 332 -16.19 -19.17 0.53
N ASP A 333 -14.99 -18.59 0.68
CA ASP A 333 -14.21 -18.71 1.89
C ASP A 333 -14.97 -18.22 3.13
N SER A 334 -14.74 -18.89 4.26
CA SER A 334 -15.27 -18.43 5.55
C SER A 334 -14.76 -17.03 5.91
N ARG A 335 -15.53 -16.27 6.69
CA ARG A 335 -15.19 -14.90 7.13
C ARG A 335 -14.94 -14.80 8.65
N PRO A 336 -14.22 -13.75 9.11
CA PRO A 336 -14.05 -13.49 10.54
C PRO A 336 -15.35 -13.37 11.35
N SER A 337 -16.43 -12.88 10.73
CA SER A 337 -17.75 -12.78 11.36
C SER A 337 -18.46 -14.13 11.56
N GLU A 338 -18.02 -15.19 10.89
CA GLU A 338 -18.69 -16.50 10.91
C GLU A 338 -18.13 -17.47 11.95
N LYS A 339 -16.87 -17.27 12.37
CA LYS A 339 -16.18 -18.16 13.30
C LYS A 339 -15.04 -17.44 14.03
N PHE A 340 -14.52 -18.06 15.08
CA PHE A 340 -13.28 -17.58 15.70
C PHE A 340 -12.14 -17.51 14.67
N TRP A 341 -11.57 -16.31 14.52
CA TRP A 341 -10.55 -16.01 13.54
C TRP A 341 -9.19 -15.85 14.21
N GLY A 342 -8.24 -16.74 13.89
CA GLY A 342 -6.93 -16.73 14.52
C GLY A 342 -5.81 -16.98 13.52
N ARG A 343 -4.59 -17.17 14.03
CA ARG A 343 -3.39 -17.38 13.20
C ARG A 343 -3.52 -18.51 12.18
N LYS A 344 -4.28 -19.57 12.51
CA LYS A 344 -4.55 -20.70 11.60
C LYS A 344 -5.37 -20.30 10.36
N ASP A 345 -6.09 -19.19 10.43
CA ASP A 345 -6.90 -18.66 9.33
C ASP A 345 -6.13 -17.61 8.52
N TYR A 346 -4.91 -17.25 8.93
CA TYR A 346 -4.06 -16.32 8.19
C TYR A 346 -3.39 -17.01 7.00
N ASN A 347 -3.04 -16.20 6.00
CA ASN A 347 -2.25 -16.58 4.85
C ASN A 347 -0.83 -16.00 4.98
N GLU A 348 0.08 -16.76 5.59
CA GLU A 348 1.47 -16.33 5.75
C GLU A 348 2.19 -16.21 4.39
N ASP A 349 1.76 -17.00 3.39
CA ASP A 349 2.34 -17.07 2.04
C ASP A 349 1.70 -16.11 1.03
N TYR A 350 0.93 -15.13 1.50
CA TYR A 350 0.09 -14.26 0.66
C TYR A 350 0.79 -13.51 -0.49
N ARG A 351 2.13 -13.41 -0.40
CA ARG A 351 3.00 -12.78 -1.39
C ARG A 351 3.35 -13.70 -2.55
N THR A 352 3.29 -15.01 -2.35
CA THR A 352 3.78 -16.04 -3.26
C THR A 352 2.69 -17.02 -3.69
N ASP A 353 1.54 -17.01 -3.02
CA ASP A 353 0.42 -17.94 -3.27
C ASP A 353 -0.59 -17.46 -4.33
N ARG A 354 -0.28 -16.35 -5.02
CA ARG A 354 -1.17 -15.75 -6.03
C ARG A 354 -1.50 -16.77 -7.12
N ALA A 355 -2.80 -17.02 -7.31
CA ALA A 355 -3.31 -17.90 -8.35
C ALA A 355 -4.39 -17.20 -9.18
N GLU A 356 -4.12 -16.95 -10.45
CA GLU A 356 -5.03 -16.22 -11.34
C GLU A 356 -6.12 -17.10 -11.94
N VAL A 357 -5.93 -18.41 -11.90
CA VAL A 357 -6.78 -19.41 -12.53
C VAL A 357 -7.21 -20.42 -11.46
N VAL A 358 -8.42 -20.97 -11.60
CA VAL A 358 -8.89 -22.07 -10.75
C VAL A 358 -8.13 -23.37 -11.07
N GLY A 359 -8.27 -24.40 -10.24
CA GLY A 359 -7.46 -25.63 -10.34
C GLY A 359 -7.62 -26.40 -11.66
N ASP A 360 -8.77 -26.28 -12.32
CA ASP A 360 -9.02 -26.91 -13.62
C ASP A 360 -8.46 -26.12 -14.82
N GLY A 361 -7.91 -24.92 -14.62
CA GLY A 361 -7.31 -24.12 -15.69
C GLY A 361 -8.25 -23.09 -16.32
N THR A 362 -7.87 -22.60 -17.50
CA THR A 362 -8.59 -21.55 -18.24
C THR A 362 -8.88 -22.00 -19.67
N ALA A 363 -9.37 -21.09 -20.52
CA ALA A 363 -9.65 -21.39 -21.91
C ALA A 363 -8.41 -21.95 -22.65
N PRO A 364 -8.54 -23.08 -23.36
CA PRO A 364 -7.41 -23.74 -24.01
C PRO A 364 -6.63 -22.84 -24.97
N CYS A 365 -7.33 -21.96 -25.70
CA CYS A 365 -6.69 -21.04 -26.63
C CYS A 365 -5.73 -20.04 -25.96
N LYS A 366 -6.02 -19.61 -24.72
CA LYS A 366 -5.12 -18.77 -23.92
C LYS A 366 -4.00 -19.59 -23.28
N ALA A 367 -4.33 -20.79 -22.80
CA ALA A 367 -3.35 -21.70 -22.19
C ALA A 367 -2.26 -22.15 -23.19
N GLU A 368 -2.65 -22.49 -24.42
CA GLU A 368 -1.73 -22.96 -25.47
C GLU A 368 -0.95 -21.84 -26.17
N CYS A 369 -1.39 -20.59 -26.04
CA CYS A 369 -0.65 -19.45 -26.58
C CYS A 369 0.62 -19.24 -25.74
N PRO A 370 1.84 -19.28 -26.32
CA PRO A 370 3.07 -19.05 -25.55
C PRO A 370 3.16 -17.66 -24.91
N ALA A 371 2.43 -16.69 -25.45
CA ALA A 371 2.32 -15.34 -24.91
C ALA A 371 1.06 -15.14 -24.05
N HIS A 372 0.25 -16.19 -23.84
CA HIS A 372 -1.00 -16.17 -23.09
C HIS A 372 -1.95 -15.02 -23.46
N VAL A 373 -1.99 -14.66 -24.75
CA VAL A 373 -2.81 -13.57 -25.26
C VAL A 373 -4.29 -13.88 -24.96
N PRO A 374 -5.09 -12.92 -24.45
CA PRO A 374 -6.50 -13.15 -24.13
C PRO A 374 -7.36 -13.23 -25.41
N VAL A 375 -7.34 -14.40 -26.06
CA VAL A 375 -7.98 -14.67 -27.36
C VAL A 375 -9.46 -14.32 -27.36
N GLN A 376 -10.22 -14.78 -26.37
CA GLN A 376 -11.66 -14.49 -26.32
C GLN A 376 -11.93 -12.99 -26.17
N GLY A 377 -11.04 -12.27 -25.48
CA GLY A 377 -11.15 -10.83 -25.26
C GLY A 377 -11.01 -10.03 -26.56
N TYR A 378 -9.92 -10.24 -27.31
CA TYR A 378 -9.70 -9.45 -28.54
C TYR A 378 -10.69 -9.84 -29.64
N ILE A 379 -11.13 -11.11 -29.71
CA ILE A 379 -12.17 -11.54 -30.66
C ILE A 379 -13.50 -10.85 -30.32
N LYS A 380 -13.88 -10.79 -29.03
CA LYS A 380 -15.11 -10.10 -28.61
C LYS A 380 -15.07 -8.61 -28.95
N LEU A 381 -13.93 -7.95 -28.73
CA LEU A 381 -13.74 -6.54 -29.09
C LEU A 381 -13.85 -6.35 -30.61
N ALA A 382 -13.21 -7.20 -31.41
CA ALA A 382 -13.29 -7.15 -32.87
C ALA A 382 -14.72 -7.39 -33.38
N ALA A 383 -15.45 -8.34 -32.80
CA ALA A 383 -16.86 -8.60 -33.11
C ALA A 383 -17.79 -7.41 -32.78
N GLN A 384 -17.36 -6.52 -31.88
CA GLN A 384 -18.03 -5.26 -31.55
C GLN A 384 -17.55 -4.07 -32.40
N GLY A 385 -16.71 -4.30 -33.41
CA GLY A 385 -16.10 -3.24 -34.23
C GLY A 385 -14.99 -2.45 -33.53
N ARG A 386 -14.59 -2.84 -32.32
CA ARG A 386 -13.56 -2.15 -31.50
C ARG A 386 -12.15 -2.64 -31.85
N TYR A 387 -11.77 -2.53 -33.13
CA TYR A 387 -10.52 -3.09 -33.63
C TYR A 387 -9.26 -2.47 -33.00
N ARG A 388 -9.29 -1.17 -32.67
CA ARG A 388 -8.16 -0.50 -31.99
C ARG A 388 -7.95 -1.05 -30.58
N ASP A 389 -9.03 -1.29 -29.85
CA ASP A 389 -8.98 -1.85 -28.51
C ASP A 389 -8.53 -3.32 -28.55
N ALA A 390 -9.01 -4.08 -29.54
CA ALA A 390 -8.53 -5.44 -29.78
C ALA A 390 -7.03 -5.47 -30.07
N LEU A 391 -6.53 -4.57 -30.91
CA LEU A 391 -5.10 -4.47 -31.20
C LEU A 391 -4.29 -4.03 -29.97
N ALA A 392 -4.78 -3.06 -29.19
CA ALA A 392 -4.15 -2.63 -27.95
C ALA A 392 -4.05 -3.78 -26.95
N LEU A 393 -5.13 -4.56 -26.82
CA LEU A 393 -5.16 -5.76 -25.98
C LEU A 393 -4.11 -6.79 -26.42
N ILE A 394 -3.99 -7.07 -27.72
CA ILE A 394 -2.97 -8.01 -28.20
C ILE A 394 -1.56 -7.46 -27.92
N LYS A 395 -1.34 -6.17 -28.17
CA LYS A 395 -0.04 -5.51 -27.98
C LYS A 395 0.44 -5.49 -26.53
N ALA A 396 -0.47 -5.58 -25.56
CA ALA A 396 -0.11 -5.69 -24.15
C ALA A 396 0.66 -6.99 -23.82
N TYR A 397 0.47 -8.05 -24.61
CA TYR A 397 1.11 -9.36 -24.39
C TYR A 397 2.10 -9.72 -25.50
N ASN A 398 1.88 -9.22 -26.71
CA ASN A 398 2.68 -9.53 -27.88
C ASN A 398 3.11 -8.24 -28.60
N PRO A 399 4.40 -7.83 -28.52
CA PRO A 399 4.87 -6.62 -29.19
C PRO A 399 4.89 -6.73 -30.72
N PHE A 400 4.81 -7.94 -31.30
CA PHE A 400 4.88 -8.21 -32.73
C PHE A 400 3.63 -8.92 -33.28
N PRO A 401 2.41 -8.38 -33.06
CA PRO A 401 1.18 -9.09 -33.39
C PRO A 401 1.03 -9.35 -34.89
N ALA A 402 1.53 -8.43 -35.72
CA ALA A 402 1.49 -8.55 -37.17
C ALA A 402 2.38 -9.69 -37.71
N VAL A 403 3.54 -9.92 -37.08
CA VAL A 403 4.46 -11.00 -37.47
C VAL A 403 3.91 -12.31 -36.94
N CYS A 404 3.65 -12.40 -35.64
CA CYS A 404 3.13 -13.62 -35.01
C CYS A 404 1.82 -14.06 -35.65
N GLY A 405 0.89 -13.17 -35.97
CA GLY A 405 -0.38 -13.54 -36.63
C GLY A 405 -0.21 -14.19 -38.01
N ARG A 406 0.96 -14.03 -38.67
CA ARG A 406 1.27 -14.64 -39.97
C ARG A 406 2.06 -15.94 -39.86
N ILE A 407 3.01 -16.01 -38.92
CA ILE A 407 3.96 -17.13 -38.80
C ILE A 407 3.67 -18.10 -37.65
N CYS A 408 2.74 -17.76 -36.75
CA CYS A 408 2.39 -18.61 -35.61
C CYS A 408 1.94 -20.00 -36.09
N ASN A 409 2.31 -21.02 -35.33
CA ASN A 409 1.89 -22.41 -35.54
C ASN A 409 0.46 -22.70 -35.04
N ARG A 410 -0.27 -21.69 -34.56
CA ARG A 410 -1.72 -21.73 -34.25
C ARG A 410 -2.17 -22.82 -33.27
N ARG A 411 -1.32 -23.21 -32.30
CA ARG A 411 -1.72 -24.16 -31.23
C ARG A 411 -3.01 -23.78 -30.50
N CYS A 412 -3.26 -22.48 -30.36
CA CYS A 412 -4.50 -21.96 -29.79
C CYS A 412 -5.77 -22.29 -30.61
N GLU A 413 -5.64 -22.46 -31.93
CA GLU A 413 -6.71 -22.89 -32.83
C GLU A 413 -6.86 -24.42 -32.76
N ASP A 414 -5.75 -25.16 -32.73
CA ASP A 414 -5.78 -26.63 -32.61
C ASP A 414 -6.50 -27.09 -31.33
N ALA A 415 -6.31 -26.38 -30.21
CA ALA A 415 -6.96 -26.67 -28.94
C ALA A 415 -8.35 -26.02 -28.78
N CYS A 416 -8.86 -25.34 -29.82
CA CYS A 416 -10.11 -24.60 -29.72
C CYS A 416 -11.31 -25.55 -29.57
N THR A 417 -12.07 -25.41 -28.48
CA THR A 417 -13.25 -26.25 -28.20
C THR A 417 -14.40 -26.02 -29.18
N ARG A 418 -14.37 -24.93 -29.97
CA ARG A 418 -15.40 -24.62 -30.95
C ARG A 418 -15.35 -25.55 -32.17
N GLY A 419 -14.19 -26.15 -32.49
CA GLY A 419 -14.07 -27.13 -33.57
C GLY A 419 -14.83 -28.44 -33.31
N GLY A 420 -15.28 -28.69 -32.08
CA GLY A 420 -16.18 -29.80 -31.76
C GLY A 420 -17.67 -29.42 -31.79
N ILE A 421 -18.00 -28.18 -32.16
CA ILE A 421 -19.37 -27.62 -32.15
C ILE A 421 -19.75 -27.13 -33.55
N ASP A 422 -18.81 -26.45 -34.21
CA ASP A 422 -18.98 -26.00 -35.59
C ASP A 422 -18.69 -27.17 -36.54
N ASP A 423 -19.53 -27.34 -37.57
CA ASP A 423 -19.46 -28.41 -38.58
C ASP A 423 -18.22 -28.36 -39.47
#